data_AF-A0AAN6R4T2-F1
#
_entry.id   AF-A0AAN6R4T2-F1
#
_cell.length_a   1.000
_cell.length_b   1.000
_cell.length_c   1.000
_cell.angle_alpha   90.00
_cell.angle_beta   90.00
_cell.angle_gamma   90.00
#
_symmetry.space_group_name_H-M   'P 1'
#
loop_
_entity.id
_entity.type
_entity.pdbx_description
1 polymer ?
#
loop_
_entity_poly.entity_id
_entity_poly.type
_entity_poly.pdbx_seq_one_letter_code
_entity_poly.pdbx_strand_id
1 'polypeptide(L)'
;MTSLAFEYLAENHRQITFMYAFPGFVQTSLVTRITPPGTSGIFWGISLAALRGAFLVVAALFGTSTEESEERHAYHLTSDSFNPGAWCIDTCSDKVTSHGVLAQYRERGWLEKVRDHTLRVFEKI
;
A
#
# COMPACT_ATOMS: atom_id res chain seq x y z
N MET A 1 6.06 -3.95 5.29
CA MET A 1 7.49 -3.81 4.93
C MET A 1 7.81 -2.36 4.60
N THR A 2 7.02 -1.70 3.74
CA THR A 2 7.12 -0.27 3.42
C THR A 2 7.12 0.64 4.65
N SER A 3 6.29 0.37 5.66
CA SER A 3 6.25 1.18 6.88
C SER A 3 7.60 1.26 7.61
N LEU A 4 8.31 0.14 7.78
CA LEU A 4 9.63 0.13 8.44
C LEU A 4 10.71 0.82 7.60
N ALA A 5 10.62 0.71 6.27
CA ALA A 5 11.54 1.42 5.38
C ALA A 5 11.33 2.94 5.46
N PHE A 6 10.07 3.40 5.51
CA PHE A 6 9.74 4.81 5.67
C PHE A 6 10.13 5.35 7.04
N GLU A 7 10.01 4.54 8.10
CA GLU A 7 10.54 4.90 9.42
C GLU A 7 12.06 5.09 9.39
N TYR A 8 12.80 4.13 8.80
CA TYR A 8 14.25 4.27 8.61
C TYR A 8 14.61 5.55 7.83
N LEU A 9 13.91 5.82 6.72
CA LEU A 9 14.16 7.01 5.91
C LEU A 9 13.83 8.30 6.66
N ALA A 10 12.74 8.34 7.42
CA ALA A 10 12.36 9.49 8.24
C ALA A 10 13.38 9.78 9.35
N GLU A 11 14.00 8.75 9.93
CA GLU A 11 15.08 8.92 10.93
C GLU A 11 16.34 9.55 10.33
N ASN A 12 16.63 9.25 9.07
CA ASN A 12 17.81 9.74 8.34
C ASN A 12 17.56 11.03 7.54
N HIS A 13 16.30 11.37 7.27
CA HIS A 13 15.89 12.56 6.51
C HIS A 13 14.79 13.32 7.24
N ARG A 14 15.19 14.06 8.28
CA ARG A 14 14.28 14.74 9.24
C ARG A 14 13.42 15.85 8.66
N GLN A 15 13.72 16.31 7.44
CA GLN A 15 12.98 17.34 6.72
C GLN A 15 11.96 16.81 5.70
N ILE A 16 11.90 15.48 5.52
CA ILE A 16 11.03 14.85 4.52
C ILE A 16 9.88 14.11 5.22
N THR A 17 8.68 14.23 4.65
CA THR A 17 7.52 13.43 5.05
C THR A 17 7.43 12.17 4.19
N PHE A 18 7.43 11.01 4.83
CA PHE A 18 7.23 9.70 4.19
C PHE A 18 5.85 9.16 4.58
N MET A 19 5.03 8.81 3.59
CA MET A 19 3.63 8.50 3.80
C MET A 19 3.26 7.17 3.15
N TYR A 20 2.74 6.25 3.95
CA TYR A 20 2.07 5.04 3.49
C TYR A 20 0.57 5.19 3.71
N ALA A 21 -0.15 5.51 2.64
CA ALA A 21 -1.61 5.62 2.66
C ALA A 21 -2.26 4.33 2.15
N PHE A 22 -3.20 3.79 2.92
CA PHE A 22 -4.04 2.67 2.49
C PHE A 22 -5.39 3.21 1.99
N PRO A 23 -5.63 3.20 0.67
CA PRO A 23 -6.81 3.86 0.10
C PRO A 23 -8.09 3.03 0.22
N GLY A 24 -8.02 1.81 0.74
CA GLY A 24 -9.15 0.89 0.81
C GLY A 24 -9.42 0.19 -0.53
N PHE A 25 -10.67 -0.23 -0.71
CA PHE A 25 -11.11 -0.86 -1.96
C PHE A 25 -11.47 0.21 -2.98
N VAL A 26 -10.52 0.57 -3.85
CA VAL A 26 -10.75 1.58 -4.89
C VAL A 26 -11.27 0.92 -6.17
N GLN A 27 -12.28 1.53 -6.79
CA GLN A 27 -12.91 1.10 -8.04
C GLN A 27 -12.00 1.28 -9.28
N THR A 28 -10.85 0.63 -9.28
CA THR A 28 -9.90 0.68 -10.38
C THR A 28 -10.13 -0.47 -11.37
N SER A 29 -9.63 -0.30 -12.60
CA SER A 29 -9.55 -1.37 -13.60
C SER A 29 -8.41 -2.37 -13.35
N LEU A 30 -7.78 -2.38 -12.17
CA LEU A 30 -6.62 -3.24 -11.90
C LEU A 30 -6.97 -4.72 -12.01
N VAL A 31 -8.14 -5.12 -11.51
CA VAL A 31 -8.56 -6.52 -11.50
C VAL A 31 -8.77 -7.11 -12.90
N THR A 32 -9.10 -6.26 -13.89
CA THR A 32 -9.31 -6.70 -15.26
C THR A 32 -8.00 -7.00 -15.99
N ARG A 33 -6.89 -6.45 -15.48
CA ARG A 33 -5.53 -6.65 -16.02
C ARG A 33 -4.85 -7.90 -15.52
N ILE A 34 -5.36 -8.52 -14.47
CA ILE A 34 -4.91 -9.87 -14.09
C ILE A 34 -5.18 -10.75 -15.31
N THR A 35 -4.23 -11.57 -15.74
CA THR A 35 -4.40 -12.51 -16.86
C THR A 35 -3.96 -13.89 -16.41
N PRO A 36 -4.60 -14.97 -16.88
CA PRO A 36 -4.11 -16.32 -16.58
C PRO A 36 -2.73 -16.51 -17.24
N PRO A 37 -1.79 -17.22 -16.61
CA PRO A 37 -0.56 -17.66 -17.26
C PRO A 37 -0.86 -18.36 -18.59
N GLY A 38 0.00 -18.20 -19.61
CA GLY A 38 -0.23 -18.78 -20.94
C GLY A 38 -0.34 -20.30 -20.99
N THR A 39 0.05 -20.99 -19.91
CA THR A 39 -0.07 -22.44 -19.72
C THR A 39 -1.36 -22.89 -19.04
N SER A 40 -2.26 -21.96 -18.71
CA SER A 40 -3.47 -22.25 -17.95
C SER A 40 -4.55 -22.88 -18.82
N GLY A 41 -5.21 -23.92 -18.31
CA GLY A 41 -6.36 -24.54 -18.98
C GLY A 41 -7.60 -23.65 -19.02
N ILE A 42 -8.54 -23.96 -19.93
CA ILE A 42 -9.78 -23.20 -20.15
C ILE A 42 -10.60 -23.03 -18.86
N PHE A 43 -10.68 -24.06 -18.02
CA PHE A 43 -11.36 -24.00 -16.73
C PHE A 43 -10.82 -22.89 -15.82
N TRP A 44 -9.50 -22.73 -15.75
CA TRP A 44 -8.88 -21.67 -14.97
C TRP A 44 -9.22 -20.28 -15.54
N GLY A 45 -9.26 -20.15 -16.86
CA GLY A 45 -9.68 -18.92 -17.53
C GLY A 45 -11.11 -18.50 -17.16
N ILE A 46 -12.04 -19.46 -17.15
CA ILE A 46 -13.45 -19.22 -16.78
C ILE A 46 -13.56 -18.86 -15.30
N SER A 47 -12.92 -19.63 -14.40
CA SER A 47 -12.96 -19.35 -12.96
C SER A 47 -12.38 -17.96 -12.65
N LEU A 48 -11.28 -17.59 -13.30
CA LEU A 48 -10.67 -16.29 -13.11
C LEU A 48 -11.54 -15.16 -13.66
N ALA A 49 -12.21 -15.35 -14.80
CA ALA A 49 -13.18 -14.38 -15.32
C ALA A 49 -14.36 -14.18 -14.35
N ALA A 50 -14.89 -15.25 -13.77
CA ALA A 50 -15.95 -15.19 -12.76
C ALA A 50 -15.49 -14.44 -11.50
N LEU A 51 -14.29 -14.74 -10.99
CA LEU A 51 -13.71 -14.04 -9.84
C LEU A 51 -13.50 -12.54 -10.09
N ARG A 52 -13.04 -12.16 -11.29
CA ARG A 52 -12.93 -10.74 -11.68
C ARG A 52 -14.30 -10.06 -11.71
N GLY A 53 -15.30 -10.71 -12.30
CA GLY A 53 -16.68 -10.19 -12.33
C GLY A 53 -17.23 -9.97 -10.92
N ALA A 54 -17.10 -10.95 -10.03
CA ALA A 54 -17.49 -10.83 -8.63
C ALA A 54 -16.76 -9.69 -7.92
N PHE A 55 -15.44 -9.57 -8.10
CA PHE A 55 -14.67 -8.48 -7.50
C PHE A 55 -15.14 -7.10 -8.00
N LEU A 56 -15.40 -6.95 -9.31
CA LEU A 56 -15.92 -5.70 -9.87
C LEU A 56 -17.29 -5.33 -9.29
N VAL A 57 -18.17 -6.31 -9.08
CA VAL A 57 -19.48 -6.07 -8.45
C VAL A 57 -19.31 -5.62 -7.00
N VAL A 58 -18.44 -6.29 -6.22
CA VAL A 58 -18.16 -5.90 -4.84
C VAL A 58 -17.56 -4.49 -4.77
N ALA A 59 -16.60 -4.19 -5.65
CA ALA A 59 -15.99 -2.87 -5.75
C ALA A 59 -17.02 -1.80 -6.14
N ALA A 60 -17.94 -2.09 -7.06
CA ALA A 60 -19.01 -1.17 -7.45
C ALA A 60 -19.98 -0.85 -6.29
N LEU A 61 -20.25 -1.83 -5.41
CA LEU A 61 -21.20 -1.68 -4.30
C LEU A 61 -20.59 -1.07 -3.03
N PHE A 62 -19.33 -1.38 -2.73
CA PHE A 62 -18.69 -1.06 -1.45
C PHE A 62 -17.36 -0.32 -1.59
N GLY A 63 -16.87 -0.15 -2.81
CA GLY A 63 -15.58 0.49 -3.07
C GLY A 63 -15.66 2.01 -3.11
N THR A 64 -14.56 2.65 -2.75
CA THR A 64 -14.31 4.07 -2.92
C THR A 64 -14.11 4.37 -4.41
N SER A 65 -14.67 5.49 -4.89
CA SER A 65 -14.45 5.92 -6.27
C SER A 65 -12.97 6.29 -6.48
N THR A 66 -12.52 6.27 -7.73
CA THR A 66 -11.15 6.72 -8.05
C THR A 66 -10.96 8.19 -7.71
N GLU A 67 -11.96 9.03 -8.00
CA GLU A 67 -11.96 10.47 -7.70
C GLU A 67 -11.79 10.74 -6.21
N GLU A 68 -12.60 10.11 -5.35
CA GLU A 68 -12.49 10.29 -3.90
C GLU A 68 -11.14 9.79 -3.36
N SER A 69 -10.64 8.67 -3.89
CA SER A 69 -9.30 8.20 -3.55
C SER A 69 -8.23 9.23 -3.96
N GLU A 70 -8.31 9.82 -5.15
CA GLU A 70 -7.38 10.82 -5.64
C GLU A 70 -7.41 12.10 -4.80
N GLU A 71 -8.59 12.60 -4.46
CA GLU A 71 -8.78 13.76 -3.58
C GLU A 71 -8.13 13.53 -2.21
N ARG A 72 -8.27 12.33 -1.63
CA ARG A 72 -7.60 11.98 -0.38
C ARG A 72 -6.08 12.02 -0.50
N HIS A 73 -5.51 11.50 -1.60
CA HIS A 73 -4.06 11.58 -1.80
C HIS A 73 -3.60 13.03 -2.01
N ALA A 74 -4.36 13.84 -2.73
CA ALA A 74 -4.07 15.28 -2.86
C ALA A 74 -4.11 15.98 -1.50
N TYR A 75 -5.09 15.66 -0.65
CA TYR A 75 -5.16 16.14 0.72
C TYR A 75 -3.94 15.71 1.55
N HIS A 76 -3.53 14.43 1.48
CA HIS A 76 -2.33 13.94 2.18
C HIS A 76 -1.06 14.70 1.77
N LEU A 77 -0.92 15.05 0.49
CA LEU A 77 0.26 15.72 -0.03
C LEU A 77 0.30 17.23 0.22
N THR A 78 -0.86 17.88 0.34
CA THR A 78 -0.97 19.34 0.39
C THR A 78 -1.39 19.90 1.74
N SER A 79 -1.93 19.06 2.63
CA SER A 79 -2.34 19.51 3.96
C SER A 79 -1.17 19.63 4.93
N ASP A 80 -1.30 20.57 5.87
CA ASP A 80 -0.34 20.75 6.98
C ASP A 80 -0.50 19.69 8.09
N SER A 81 -1.42 18.73 7.91
CA SER A 81 -1.70 17.65 8.87
C SER A 81 -0.53 16.68 9.02
N PHE A 82 0.36 16.58 8.02
CA PHE A 82 1.40 15.57 7.93
C PHE A 82 2.81 16.17 7.90
N ASN A 83 3.33 16.43 9.09
CA ASN A 83 4.68 16.98 9.30
C ASN A 83 5.80 15.97 8.95
N PRO A 84 7.07 16.41 8.79
CA PRO A 84 8.19 15.51 8.53
C PRO A 84 8.26 14.32 9.49
N GLY A 85 8.48 13.13 8.95
CA GLY A 85 8.32 11.87 9.68
C GLY A 85 7.75 10.75 8.82
N ALA A 86 7.42 9.63 9.46
CA ALA A 86 6.78 8.48 8.81
C ALA A 86 5.32 8.36 9.24
N TRP A 87 4.42 8.28 8.28
CA TRP A 87 2.97 8.20 8.49
C TRP A 87 2.39 6.94 7.88
N CYS A 88 1.56 6.24 8.64
CA CYS A 88 0.64 5.23 8.13
C CYS A 88 -0.76 5.82 8.21
N ILE A 89 -1.46 5.85 7.08
CA ILE A 89 -2.74 6.55 6.93
C ILE A 89 -3.79 5.56 6.45
N ASP A 90 -4.96 5.56 7.07
CA ASP A 90 -6.06 4.68 6.70
C ASP A 90 -7.01 5.29 5.66
N THR A 91 -8.12 4.61 5.42
CA THR A 91 -9.15 5.02 4.46
C THR A 91 -9.86 6.31 4.84
N CYS A 92 -9.83 6.71 6.11
CA CYS A 92 -10.44 7.93 6.62
C CYS A 92 -9.47 9.11 6.62
N SER A 93 -8.25 8.93 6.10
CA SER A 93 -7.15 9.91 6.20
C SER A 93 -6.64 10.11 7.63
N ASP A 94 -6.91 9.16 8.53
CA ASP A 94 -6.48 9.22 9.91
C ASP A 94 -5.13 8.52 10.11
N LYS A 95 -4.37 9.00 11.10
CA LYS A 95 -3.11 8.38 11.49
C LYS A 95 -3.37 7.03 12.16
N VAL A 96 -2.81 5.98 11.57
CA VAL A 96 -2.78 4.65 12.17
C VAL A 96 -1.60 4.56 13.12
N THR A 97 -1.89 4.34 14.41
CA THR A 97 -0.87 3.92 15.38
C THR A 97 -0.74 2.41 15.32
N SER A 98 0.44 1.92 14.95
CA SER A 98 0.65 0.49 14.82
C SER A 98 0.96 -0.17 16.16
N HIS A 99 -0.06 -0.82 16.72
CA HIS A 99 0.09 -1.81 17.78
C HIS A 99 0.31 -3.21 17.17
N GLY A 100 0.97 -4.11 17.90
CA GLY A 100 1.19 -5.50 17.47
C GLY A 100 2.51 -5.74 16.74
N VAL A 101 2.47 -6.42 15.59
CA VAL A 101 3.67 -6.98 14.93
C VAL A 101 4.70 -5.92 14.55
N LEU A 102 4.28 -4.74 14.10
CA LEU A 102 5.21 -3.66 13.75
C LEU A 102 5.97 -3.13 14.98
N ALA A 103 5.32 -3.07 16.16
CA ALA A 103 6.00 -2.67 17.38
C ALA A 103 7.11 -3.67 17.75
N GLN A 104 6.83 -4.97 17.65
CA GLN A 104 7.83 -6.02 17.88
C GLN A 104 9.01 -5.94 16.90
N TYR A 105 8.77 -5.52 15.66
CA TYR A 105 9.85 -5.33 14.68
C TYR A 105 10.72 -4.11 14.99
N ARG A 106 10.13 -3.02 15.50
CA ARG A 106 10.91 -1.87 15.99
C ARG A 106 11.79 -2.24 17.17
N GLU A 107 11.22 -2.91 18.17
CA GLU A 107 11.96 -3.37 19.37
C GLU A 107 13.14 -4.28 19.02
N ARG A 108 13.02 -5.04 17.92
CA ARG A 108 14.08 -5.93 17.45
C ARG A 108 15.09 -5.25 16.51
N GLY A 109 14.98 -3.95 16.25
CA GLY A 109 15.88 -3.22 15.34
C GLY A 109 15.77 -3.69 13.89
N TRP A 110 14.55 -3.94 13.40
CA TRP A 110 14.37 -4.46 12.04
C TRP A 110 14.40 -3.38 10.96
N LEU A 111 14.41 -2.09 11.32
CA LEU A 111 14.44 -0.99 10.34
C LEU A 111 15.67 -1.12 9.44
N GLU A 112 16.85 -1.24 10.05
CA GLU A 112 18.14 -1.45 9.39
C GLU A 112 18.14 -2.74 8.58
N LYS A 113 17.58 -3.82 9.15
CA LYS A 113 17.48 -5.12 8.47
C LYS A 113 16.65 -5.04 7.19
N VAL A 114 15.54 -4.30 7.19
CA VAL A 114 14.71 -4.07 6.00
C VAL A 114 15.47 -3.25 4.97
N ARG A 115 16.19 -2.19 5.41
CA ARG A 115 17.03 -1.38 4.53
C ARG A 115 18.14 -2.19 3.88
N ASP A 116 18.90 -2.95 4.66
CA ASP A 116 20.02 -3.77 4.17
C ASP A 116 19.54 -4.87 3.22
N HIS A 117 18.39 -5.47 3.50
CA HIS A 117 17.78 -6.43 2.59
C HIS A 117 17.37 -5.77 1.28
N THR A 118 16.71 -4.61 1.34
CA THR A 118 16.25 -3.86 0.16
C THR A 118 17.42 -3.47 -0.74
N LEU A 119 18.48 -2.88 -0.18
CA LEU A 119 19.67 -2.48 -0.94
C LEU A 119 20.36 -3.69 -1.57
N ARG A 120 20.54 -4.78 -0.83
CA ARG A 120 21.15 -6.00 -1.34
C ARG A 120 20.37 -6.62 -2.49
N VAL A 121 19.04 -6.54 -2.49
CA VAL A 121 18.21 -7.01 -3.60
C VAL A 121 18.30 -6.07 -4.79
N PHE A 122 18.28 -4.76 -4.53
CA PHE A 122 18.36 -3.73 -5.57
C PHE A 122 19.70 -3.80 -6.34
N GLU A 123 20.82 -3.96 -5.63
CA GLU A 123 22.18 -4.03 -6.21
C GLU A 123 22.46 -5.32 -6.98
N LYS A 124 21.59 -6.34 -6.90
CA LYS A 124 21.74 -7.58 -7.67
C LYS A 124 21.22 -7.48 -9.10
N ILE A 125 20.44 -6.44 -9.40
CA ILE A 125 19.86 -6.16 -10.72
C ILE A 125 20.85 -5.33 -11.52
#